data_AF-A0A7W1SME2-F1
#
_entry.id   AF-A0A7W1SME2-F1
#
_cell.length_a   1.000
_cell.length_b   1.000
_cell.length_c   1.000
_cell.angle_alpha   90.00
_cell.angle_beta   90.00
_cell.angle_gamma   90.00
#
_symmetry.space_group_name_H-M   'P 1'
#
loop_
_entity.id
_entity.type
_entity.pdbx_description
1 polymer ?
#
loop_
_entity_poly.entity_id
_entity_poly.type
_entity_poly.pdbx_seq_one_letter_code
_entity_poly.pdbx_strand_id
1 'polypeptide(L)' 'MRDTAKEAAEVQARIQEQLGGAARIRLAYEMSAAARALALVGLRARRPDSSPEELSRALHPLTR' A
#
# COMPACT_ATOMS: atom_id res chain seq x y z
N MET A 1 7.62 5.95 15.51
CA MET A 1 6.27 5.68 16.04
C MET A 1 5.68 4.58 15.19
N ARG A 2 5.52 3.35 15.73
CA ARG A 2 4.72 2.32 15.06
C ARG A 2 3.29 2.59 15.53
N ASP A 3 2.41 3.05 14.64
CA ASP A 3 0.96 3.17 14.89
C ASP A 3 0.30 1.78 14.95
N THR A 4 0.94 0.86 15.67
CA THR A 4 0.52 -0.54 15.77
C THR A 4 1.03 -1.03 17.11
N ALA A 5 0.10 -1.44 17.98
CA ALA A 5 0.43 -2.09 19.23
C ALA A 5 1.31 -3.32 18.98
N LYS A 6 2.23 -3.61 19.89
CA LYS A 6 3.20 -4.70 19.74
C LYS A 6 2.49 -6.05 19.50
N GLU A 7 1.42 -6.27 20.22
CA GLU A 7 0.58 -7.46 20.15
C GLU A 7 -0.07 -7.62 18.77
N ALA A 8 -0.52 -6.52 18.16
CA ALA A 8 -1.10 -6.54 16.82
C ALA A 8 -0.04 -6.89 15.76
N ALA A 9 1.19 -6.37 15.90
CA ALA A 9 2.29 -6.71 15.01
C ALA A 9 2.67 -8.20 15.09
N GLU A 10 2.68 -8.76 16.30
CA GLU A 10 2.96 -10.19 16.53
C GLU A 10 1.88 -11.10 15.93
N VAL A 11 0.60 -10.74 16.10
CA VAL A 11 -0.52 -11.47 15.50
C VAL A 11 -0.43 -11.43 13.97
N GLN A 12 -0.16 -10.25 13.39
CA GLN A 12 -0.05 -10.08 11.95
C GLN A 12 1.11 -10.89 11.35
N ALA A 13 2.25 -10.99 12.05
CA ALA A 13 3.37 -11.83 11.64
C ALA A 13 2.99 -13.31 11.60
N ARG A 14 2.36 -13.83 12.67
CA ARG A 14 1.92 -15.23 12.74
C ARG A 14 0.92 -15.58 11.64
N ILE A 15 -0.02 -14.69 11.32
CA ILE A 15 -0.96 -14.88 10.22
C ILE A 15 -0.21 -14.99 8.89
N GLN A 16 0.74 -14.09 8.62
CA GLN A 16 1.51 -14.11 7.37
C GLN A 16 2.39 -15.36 7.22
N GLU A 17 2.97 -15.85 8.31
CA GLU A 17 3.76 -17.08 8.34
C GLU A 17 2.92 -18.30 7.92
N GLN A 18 1.65 -18.35 8.34
CA GLN A 18 0.70 -19.42 8.02
C GLN A 18 0.13 -19.35 6.59
N LEU A 19 0.30 -18.24 5.87
CA LEU A 19 -0.17 -18.12 4.49
C LEU A 19 0.70 -18.94 3.52
N GLY A 20 0.06 -19.77 2.70
CA GLY A 20 0.70 -20.41 1.54
C GLY A 20 1.03 -19.42 0.42
N GLY A 21 1.84 -19.86 -0.56
CA GLY A 21 2.37 -18.98 -1.62
C GLY A 21 1.31 -18.18 -2.39
N ALA A 22 0.21 -18.84 -2.81
CA ALA A 22 -0.88 -18.16 -3.51
C ALA A 22 -1.56 -17.08 -2.65
N ALA A 23 -1.77 -17.37 -1.36
CA ALA A 23 -2.37 -16.42 -0.44
C ALA A 23 -1.45 -15.22 -0.15
N ARG A 24 -0.12 -15.44 -0.11
CA ARG A 24 0.87 -14.36 -0.01
C ARG A 24 0.88 -13.45 -1.23
N ILE A 25 0.79 -14.01 -2.44
CA ILE A 25 0.71 -13.22 -3.68
C ILE A 25 -0.56 -12.36 -3.68
N ARG A 26 -1.69 -12.97 -3.31
CA ARG A 26 -2.97 -12.25 -3.18
C ARG A 26 -2.87 -11.11 -2.17
N LEU A 27 -2.31 -11.37 -1.00
CA LEU A 27 -2.10 -10.34 0.03
C LEU A 27 -1.22 -9.19 -0.49
N ALA A 28 -0.11 -9.51 -1.16
CA ALA A 28 0.78 -8.50 -1.73
C ALA A 28 0.08 -7.63 -2.78
N TYR A 29 -0.78 -8.23 -3.61
CA TYR A 29 -1.59 -7.51 -4.59
C TYR A 29 -2.58 -6.56 -3.90
N GLU A 30 -3.34 -7.06 -2.92
CA GLU A 30 -4.33 -6.27 -2.17
C GLU A 30 -3.65 -5.11 -1.42
N MET A 31 -2.50 -5.36 -0.77
CA MET A 31 -1.70 -4.32 -0.11
C MET A 31 -1.19 -3.27 -1.10
N SER A 32 -0.73 -3.69 -2.28
CA SER A 32 -0.26 -2.77 -3.32
C SER A 32 -1.39 -1.88 -3.85
N ALA A 33 -2.59 -2.42 -4.03
CA ALA A 33 -3.76 -1.66 -4.44
C ALA A 33 -4.16 -0.63 -3.37
N ALA A 34 -4.21 -1.04 -2.10
CA ALA A 34 -4.51 -0.15 -0.97
C ALA A 34 -3.49 1.00 -0.85
N ALA A 35 -2.19 0.68 -0.95
CA ALA A 35 -1.13 1.69 -0.90
C ALA A 35 -1.24 2.71 -2.04
N ARG A 36 -1.53 2.26 -3.27
CA ARG A 36 -1.76 3.15 -4.42
C ARG A 36 -2.97 4.06 -4.22
N ALA A 37 -4.07 3.53 -3.69
CA ALA A 37 -5.27 4.31 -3.41
C ALA A 37 -4.98 5.41 -2.37
N LEU A 38 -4.30 5.07 -1.28
CA LEU A 38 -3.91 6.05 -0.26
C LEU A 38 -2.95 7.11 -0.82
N ALA A 39 -1.96 6.69 -1.60
CA ALA A 39 -1.03 7.61 -2.25
C ALA A 39 -1.74 8.58 -3.20
N LEU A 40 -2.73 8.10 -3.97
CA LEU A 40 -3.53 8.94 -4.87
C LEU A 40 -4.33 10.00 -4.10
N VAL A 41 -4.95 9.63 -2.98
CA VAL A 41 -5.66 10.58 -2.10
C VAL A 41 -4.70 11.66 -1.61
N GLY A 42 -3.52 11.27 -1.13
CA GLY A 42 -2.49 12.22 -0.70
C GLY A 42 -1.99 13.12 -1.82
N LEU A 43 -1.84 12.60 -3.05
CA LEU A 43 -1.43 13.39 -4.21
C LEU A 43 -2.49 14.41 -4.61
N ARG A 44 -3.78 14.02 -4.65
CA ARG A 44 -4.89 14.93 -4.93
C ARG A 44 -4.96 16.06 -3.91
N ALA A 45 -4.76 15.75 -2.63
CA ALA A 45 -4.76 16.76 -1.57
C ALA A 45 -3.62 17.79 -1.73
N ARG A 46 -2.44 17.35 -2.19
CA ARG A 46 -1.27 18.22 -2.38
C ARG A 46 -1.23 18.93 -3.73
N ARG A 47 -1.95 18.40 -4.73
CA ARG A 47 -1.96 18.88 -6.12
C ARG A 47 -3.40 18.86 -6.67
N PRO A 48 -4.28 19.76 -6.17
CA PRO A 48 -5.69 19.74 -6.52
C PRO A 48 -5.95 19.99 -8.02
N ASP A 49 -5.07 20.75 -8.68
CA ASP A 49 -5.23 21.12 -10.10
C ASP A 49 -4.58 20.13 -11.08
N SER A 50 -3.92 19.08 -10.57
CA SER A 50 -3.27 18.09 -11.44
C SER A 50 -4.28 17.23 -12.19
N SER A 51 -4.00 16.97 -13.47
CA SER A 51 -4.83 16.09 -14.29
C SER A 51 -4.72 14.62 -13.84
N PRO A 52 -5.70 13.76 -14.16
CA PRO A 52 -5.62 12.33 -13.91
C PRO A 52 -4.33 11.67 -14.45
N GLU A 53 -3.86 12.10 -15.63
CA GLU A 53 -2.64 11.61 -16.27
C GLU A 53 -1.37 12.03 -15.52
N GLU A 54 -1.35 13.24 -14.96
CA GLU A 54 -0.25 13.73 -14.12
C GLU A 54 -0.18 12.97 -12.80
N LEU A 55 -1.33 12.74 -12.16
CA LEU A 55 -1.43 11.95 -10.94
C LEU A 55 -1.03 10.49 -11.18
N SER A 56 -1.43 9.91 -12.31
CA SER A 56 -1.05 8.55 -12.72
C SER A 56 0.46 8.42 -12.92
N ARG A 57 1.09 9.36 -13.64
CA ARG A 57 2.55 9.40 -13.79
C ARG A 57 3.28 9.51 -12.46
N ALA A 58 2.74 10.27 -11.51
CA ALA A 58 3.32 10.41 -10.17
C ALA A 58 3.15 9.15 -9.29
N LEU A 59 2.23 8.24 -9.62
CA LEU A 59 2.01 6.97 -8.92
C LEU A 59 2.84 5.81 -9.46
N HIS A 60 3.47 5.94 -10.62
CA HIS A 60 4.35 4.91 -11.13
C HIS A 60 5.57 4.75 -10.21
N PRO A 61 5.99 3.51 -9.91
CA PRO A 61 7.19 3.30 -9.10
C PRO A 61 8.37 3.98 -9.78
N LEU A 62 9.14 4.74 -9.01
CA LEU A 62 10.55 4.95 -9.32
C LEU A 62 11.21 3.57 -9.28
N THR A 63 11.14 2.80 -10.37
CA THR A 63 12.14 1.77 -10.64
C THR A 63 13.45 2.50 -10.89
N ARG A 64 14.22 2.69 -9.81
CA ARG A 64 15.66 2.94 -9.83
C ARG A 64 16.32 1.87 -8.98
#